data_AF-A0A077Z4Q0-F1
#
_entry.id   AF-A0A077Z4Q0-F1
#
_cell.length_a   1.000
_cell.length_b   1.000
_cell.length_c   1.000
_cell.angle_alpha   90.00
_cell.angle_beta   90.00
_cell.angle_gamma   90.00
#
_symmetry.space_group_name_H-M   'P 1'
#
loop_
_entity.id
_entity.type
_entity.pdbx_description
1 polymer ?
#
loop_
_entity_poly.entity_id
_entity_poly.type
_entity_poly.pdbx_seq_one_letter_code
_entity_poly.pdbx_strand_id
1 'polypeptide(L)'
;MPFNAAITLLLAFFAALHQCSCTESTKEKSREGIFECYTCLGRDYDNCMFGQTLCAGACWKMIDEKHELIAKGCTAEQKPDNQQESKVDTKVKLPWSPNGAETIQGTVYYCKGDWCNGAEQSTQTKLIAFLTILFGFFGRLALADYP
;
A
#
# COMPACT_ATOMS: atom_id res chain seq x y z
N MET A 1 17.65 -26.99 -28.01
CA MET A 1 17.88 -25.53 -27.95
C MET A 1 16.66 -24.66 -27.56
N PRO A 2 15.52 -25.15 -26.99
CA PRO A 2 14.39 -24.27 -26.66
C PRO A 2 14.53 -23.51 -25.32
N PHE A 3 15.42 -23.96 -24.42
CA PHE A 3 15.55 -23.42 -23.06
C PHE A 3 16.01 -21.96 -23.01
N ASN A 4 16.90 -21.55 -23.91
CA ASN A 4 17.38 -20.17 -23.94
C ASN A 4 16.26 -19.20 -24.36
N ALA A 5 15.35 -19.59 -25.26
CA ALA A 5 14.27 -18.71 -25.69
C ALA A 5 13.27 -18.40 -24.57
N ALA A 6 12.94 -19.40 -23.73
CA ALA A 6 12.02 -19.24 -22.61
C ALA A 6 12.59 -18.31 -21.52
N ILE A 7 13.88 -18.43 -21.20
CA ILE A 7 14.55 -17.60 -20.19
C ILE A 7 14.64 -16.14 -20.67
N THR A 8 14.96 -15.90 -21.94
CA THR A 8 14.99 -14.54 -22.50
C THR A 8 13.61 -13.90 -22.56
N LEU A 9 12.56 -14.68 -22.85
CA LEU A 9 11.18 -14.19 -22.83
C LEU A 9 10.73 -13.82 -21.42
N LEU A 10 11.11 -14.62 -20.41
CA LEU A 10 10.84 -14.35 -19.00
C LEU A 10 11.53 -13.05 -18.56
N LEU A 11 12.83 -12.92 -18.84
CA LEU A 11 13.62 -11.72 -18.52
C LEU A 11 13.07 -10.46 -19.21
N ALA A 12 12.62 -10.56 -20.46
CA ALA A 12 11.96 -9.46 -21.17
C ALA A 12 10.62 -9.10 -20.52
N PHE A 13 9.86 -10.09 -20.04
CA PHE A 13 8.61 -9.86 -19.30
C PHE A 13 8.86 -9.18 -17.95
N PHE A 14 9.95 -9.55 -17.24
CA PHE A 14 10.39 -8.88 -16.01
C PHE A 14 10.82 -7.44 -16.24
N ALA A 15 11.52 -7.15 -17.35
CA ALA A 15 11.90 -5.80 -17.74
C ALA A 15 10.67 -4.94 -18.09
N ALA A 16 9.69 -5.52 -18.82
CA ALA A 16 8.44 -4.85 -19.14
C ALA A 16 7.56 -4.59 -17.90
N LEU A 17 7.56 -5.51 -16.92
CA LEU A 17 6.83 -5.34 -15.66
C LEU A 17 7.48 -4.31 -14.72
N HIS A 18 8.81 -4.23 -14.69
CA HIS A 18 9.52 -3.19 -13.93
C HIS A 18 9.32 -1.78 -14.49
N GLN A 19 9.03 -1.66 -15.79
CA GLN A 19 8.75 -0.36 -16.43
C GLN A 19 7.30 0.10 -16.27
N CYS A 20 6.39 -0.73 -15.75
CA CYS A 20 4.97 -0.41 -15.68
C CYS A 20 4.49 0.08 -14.29
N SER A 21 5.40 0.25 -13.32
CA SER A 21 5.06 0.68 -11.96
C SER A 21 5.40 2.14 -11.68
N CYS A 22 5.18 3.03 -12.65
CA CYS A 22 5.14 4.49 -12.46
C CYS A 22 4.24 5.07 -13.56
N THR A 23 2.95 4.75 -13.57
CA THR A 23 2.01 5.70 -14.18
C THR A 23 1.94 6.87 -13.22
N GLU A 24 2.86 7.82 -13.46
CA GLU A 24 2.79 9.19 -12.97
C GLU A 24 1.48 9.75 -13.50
N SER A 25 0.38 9.52 -12.76
CA SER A 25 -0.86 10.23 -12.97
C SER A 25 -0.46 11.70 -12.94
N THR A 26 -0.61 12.37 -14.07
CA THR A 26 -0.37 13.79 -14.27
C THR A 26 -1.37 14.52 -13.38
N LYS A 27 -1.09 14.59 -12.07
CA LYS A 27 -1.89 15.32 -11.12
C LYS A 27 -1.56 16.77 -11.35
N GLU A 28 -2.52 17.44 -11.98
CA GLU A 28 -2.70 18.88 -11.91
C GLU A 28 -2.18 19.38 -10.57
N LYS A 29 -1.15 20.23 -10.60
CA LYS A 29 -0.38 20.68 -9.45
C LYS A 29 -1.36 21.18 -8.38
N SER A 30 -1.72 20.31 -7.45
CA SER A 30 -2.48 20.65 -6.26
C SER A 30 -1.79 21.86 -5.64
N ARG A 31 -2.57 22.91 -5.35
CA ARG A 31 -2.05 24.20 -4.88
C ARG A 31 -1.05 23.90 -3.77
N GLU A 32 0.21 24.28 -3.98
CA GLU A 32 1.35 23.80 -3.20
C GLU A 32 1.03 23.68 -1.71
N GLY A 33 0.95 22.43 -1.22
CA GLY A 33 0.63 22.12 0.17
C GLY A 33 -0.82 21.79 0.51
N ILE A 34 -1.79 21.91 -0.41
CA ILE A 34 -3.18 21.49 -0.20
C ILE A 34 -3.49 20.26 -1.04
N PHE A 35 -3.77 19.12 -0.40
CA PHE A 35 -4.07 17.84 -1.05
C PHE A 35 -5.47 17.32 -0.70
N GLU A 36 -6.10 16.60 -1.62
CA GLU A 36 -7.31 15.82 -1.34
C GLU A 36 -6.95 14.45 -0.74
N CYS A 37 -7.59 14.03 0.35
CA CYS A 37 -7.28 12.78 1.04
C CYS A 37 -8.55 12.00 1.37
N TYR A 38 -8.47 10.66 1.31
CA TYR A 38 -9.56 9.83 1.84
C TYR A 38 -9.63 9.93 3.37
N THR A 39 -10.85 9.97 3.91
CA THR A 39 -11.13 10.04 5.36
C THR A 39 -12.14 8.97 5.76
N CYS A 40 -11.68 7.94 6.45
CA CYS A 40 -12.56 6.82 6.78
C CYS A 40 -11.95 5.88 7.83
N LEU A 41 -12.79 5.01 8.37
CA LEU A 41 -12.43 3.89 9.22
C LEU A 41 -13.01 2.62 8.60
N GLY A 42 -12.15 1.76 8.06
CA GLY A 42 -12.49 0.45 7.52
C GLY A 42 -12.19 -0.66 8.54
N ARG A 43 -13.07 -1.66 8.60
CA ARG A 43 -12.87 -2.90 9.37
C ARG A 43 -12.38 -4.01 8.46
N ASP A 44 -11.81 -5.06 9.04
CA ASP A 44 -11.33 -6.25 8.31
C ASP A 44 -10.33 -5.89 7.19
N TYR A 45 -9.55 -4.83 7.42
CA TYR A 45 -8.67 -4.19 6.44
C TYR A 45 -9.32 -3.73 5.13
N ASP A 46 -10.65 -3.54 5.13
CA ASP A 46 -11.35 -2.99 3.98
C ASP A 46 -10.82 -1.60 3.65
N ASN A 47 -10.24 -1.49 2.46
CA ASN A 47 -9.69 -0.25 1.97
C ASN A 47 -10.84 0.71 1.64
N CYS A 48 -11.21 1.54 2.61
CA CYS A 48 -12.27 2.51 2.44
C CYS A 48 -11.83 3.64 1.48
N MET A 49 -12.63 3.87 0.44
CA MET A 49 -12.40 4.86 -0.63
C MET A 49 -13.50 5.94 -0.65
N PHE A 50 -14.17 6.10 0.49
CA PHE A 50 -15.27 7.03 0.70
C PHE A 50 -14.88 8.01 1.81
N GLY A 51 -15.45 9.22 1.77
CA GLY A 51 -15.04 10.32 2.65
C GLY A 51 -13.83 11.03 2.07
N GLN A 52 -13.99 12.33 1.83
CA GLN A 52 -13.09 13.16 1.04
C GLN A 52 -12.88 14.48 1.75
N THR A 53 -11.64 14.94 1.88
CA THR A 53 -11.34 16.24 2.50
C THR A 53 -10.09 16.87 1.89
N LEU A 54 -10.00 18.20 1.98
CA LEU A 54 -8.82 18.99 1.63
C LEU A 54 -7.90 19.16 2.84
N CYS A 55 -6.59 19.10 2.62
CA CYS A 55 -5.59 18.98 3.69
C CYS A 55 -4.36 19.83 3.42
N ALA A 56 -3.97 20.69 4.36
CA ALA A 56 -2.85 21.62 4.22
C ALA A 56 -1.44 21.02 4.45
N GLY A 57 -1.33 19.68 4.57
CA GLY A 57 -0.09 19.00 4.96
C GLY A 57 0.15 17.71 4.19
N ALA A 58 -0.36 16.60 4.70
CA ALA A 58 -0.19 15.27 4.11
C ALA A 58 -1.41 14.38 4.35
N CYS A 59 -1.63 13.41 3.48
CA CYS A 59 -2.57 12.32 3.74
C CYS A 59 -1.88 11.25 4.61
N TRP A 60 -2.68 10.53 5.38
CA TRP A 60 -2.19 9.37 6.12
C TRP A 60 -3.12 8.16 5.99
N LYS A 61 -2.52 6.98 6.11
CA LYS A 61 -3.17 5.67 6.25
C LYS A 61 -2.58 5.00 7.48
N MET A 62 -3.41 4.65 8.44
CA MET A 62 -3.02 3.87 9.61
C MET A 62 -3.50 2.42 9.42
N ILE A 63 -2.63 1.47 9.75
CA ILE A 63 -2.95 0.06 9.85
C ILE A 63 -2.90 -0.34 11.32
N ASP A 64 -4.04 -0.72 11.88
CA ASP A 64 -4.18 -1.29 13.22
C ASP A 64 -4.30 -2.80 13.07
N GLU A 65 -3.17 -3.49 13.18
CA GLU A 65 -3.12 -4.96 13.03
C GLU A 65 -3.85 -5.68 14.15
N LYS A 66 -3.93 -5.08 15.34
CA LYS A 66 -4.52 -5.71 16.52
C LYS A 66 -6.03 -5.82 16.39
N HIS A 67 -6.66 -4.80 15.81
CA HIS A 67 -8.12 -4.72 15.68
C HIS A 67 -8.59 -4.90 14.22
N GLU A 68 -7.68 -5.24 13.31
CA GLU A 68 -7.91 -5.40 11.87
C GLU A 68 -8.55 -4.17 11.22
N LEU A 69 -8.06 -2.97 11.56
CA LEU A 69 -8.61 -1.70 11.07
C LEU A 69 -7.66 -0.98 10.12
N ILE A 70 -8.27 -0.28 9.18
CA ILE A 70 -7.61 0.79 8.42
C ILE A 70 -8.28 2.10 8.79
N ALA A 71 -7.50 3.07 9.26
CA ALA A 71 -7.96 4.46 9.37
C ALA A 71 -7.26 5.31 8.34
N LYS A 72 -7.97 6.27 7.75
CA LYS A 72 -7.43 7.23 6.81
C LYS A 72 -7.84 8.63 7.18
N GLY A 73 -6.97 9.58 6.88
CA GLY A 73 -7.31 10.99 6.98
C GLY A 73 -6.16 11.86 6.52
N CYS A 74 -6.06 13.02 7.14
CA CYS A 74 -4.95 13.92 6.89
C CYS A 74 -4.50 14.69 8.11
N THR A 75 -3.35 15.33 7.95
CA THR A 75 -2.73 16.18 8.96
C THR A 75 -2.38 17.54 8.37
N ALA A 76 -2.43 18.58 9.20
CA ALA A 76 -1.92 19.90 8.85
C ALA A 76 -0.39 19.97 8.90
N GLU A 77 0.25 19.02 9.58
CA GLU A 77 1.71 18.94 9.66
C GLU A 77 2.31 18.52 8.32
N GLN A 78 3.45 19.13 7.97
CA GLN A 78 4.23 18.72 6.83
C GLN A 78 4.99 17.44 7.18
N LYS A 79 4.56 16.31 6.63
CA LYS A 79 5.23 15.01 6.73
C LYS A 79 5.92 14.69 5.40
N PRO A 80 7.16 14.17 5.38
CA PRO A 80 7.78 13.67 4.16
C PRO A 80 6.95 12.56 3.52
N ASP A 81 7.03 12.48 2.20
CA ASP A 81 6.42 11.38 1.46
C ASP A 81 7.07 10.05 1.88
N ASN A 82 6.27 9.01 2.07
CA ASN A 82 6.69 7.70 2.56
C ASN A 82 7.26 7.68 3.99
N GLN A 83 7.03 8.73 4.79
CA GLN A 83 7.32 8.65 6.22
C GLN A 83 6.41 7.61 6.89
N GLN A 84 6.98 6.81 7.80
CA GLN A 84 6.26 5.86 8.62
C GLN A 84 6.46 6.19 10.11
N GLU A 85 5.39 6.09 10.89
CA GLU A 85 5.44 6.19 12.35
C GLU A 85 4.77 4.95 12.94
N SER A 86 5.53 4.16 13.70
CA SER A 86 5.04 2.93 14.33
C SER A 86 4.56 3.19 15.76
N LYS A 87 3.64 2.35 16.25
CA LYS A 87 3.11 2.42 17.63
C LYS A 87 2.39 3.74 17.95
N VAL A 88 1.74 4.33 16.95
CA VAL A 88 0.91 5.53 17.11
C VAL A 88 -0.40 5.13 17.75
N ASP A 89 -0.85 5.88 18.75
CA ASP A 89 -2.14 5.73 19.40
C ASP A 89 -2.99 6.98 19.15
N THR A 90 -4.10 6.80 18.45
CA THR A 90 -5.02 7.90 18.08
C THR A 90 -5.79 8.47 19.27
N LYS A 91 -5.83 7.75 20.41
CA LYS A 91 -6.71 7.99 21.56
C LYS A 91 -8.22 7.89 21.25
N VAL A 92 -8.59 7.52 20.02
CA VAL A 92 -9.98 7.26 19.63
C VAL A 92 -10.36 5.88 20.14
N LYS A 93 -11.35 5.83 21.04
CA LYS A 93 -11.84 4.60 21.65
C LYS A 93 -12.61 3.75 20.63
N LEU A 94 -12.40 2.44 20.69
CA LEU A 94 -13.19 1.49 19.93
C LEU A 94 -14.55 1.28 20.61
N PRO A 95 -15.68 1.56 19.92
CA PRO A 95 -17.01 1.47 20.55
C PRO A 95 -17.43 0.05 20.91
N TRP A 96 -16.82 -0.97 20.29
CA TRP A 96 -17.03 -2.39 20.58
C TRP A 96 -16.05 -2.97 21.61
N SER A 97 -15.07 -2.19 22.07
CA SER A 97 -14.15 -2.66 23.10
C SER A 97 -14.82 -2.60 24.47
N PRO A 98 -14.70 -3.63 25.33
CA PRO A 98 -15.26 -3.60 26.68
C PRO A 98 -14.85 -2.34 27.44
N ASN A 99 -15.84 -1.56 27.90
CA ASN A 99 -15.65 -0.26 28.59
C ASN A 99 -14.87 0.80 27.78
N GLY A 100 -14.74 0.65 26.46
CA GLY A 100 -13.89 1.50 25.63
C GLY A 100 -12.43 1.49 26.09
N ALA A 101 -11.95 0.33 26.55
CA ALA A 101 -10.60 0.15 27.07
C ALA A 101 -9.53 0.22 25.97
N GLU A 102 -9.92 -0.09 24.73
CA GLU A 102 -9.01 -0.08 23.59
C GLU A 102 -9.20 1.16 22.71
N THR A 103 -8.10 1.61 22.12
CA THR A 103 -8.05 2.70 21.15
C THR A 103 -7.52 2.19 19.82
N ILE A 104 -7.77 2.94 18.74
CA ILE A 104 -7.17 2.65 17.44
C ILE A 104 -5.67 2.96 17.55
N GLN A 105 -4.84 1.94 17.31
CA GLN A 105 -3.39 2.01 17.45
C GLN A 105 -2.70 1.27 16.31
N GLY A 106 -1.56 1.76 15.84
CA GLY A 106 -0.84 1.01 14.82
C GLY A 106 0.28 1.79 14.15
N THR A 107 0.44 1.50 12.87
CA THR A 107 1.46 2.10 12.03
C THR A 107 0.82 3.09 11.08
N VAL A 108 1.30 4.33 11.08
CA VAL A 108 0.86 5.40 10.18
C VAL A 108 1.83 5.55 9.03
N TYR A 109 1.29 5.61 7.82
CA TYR A 109 2.02 5.87 6.59
C TYR A 109 1.54 7.19 6.00
N TYR A 110 2.46 8.12 5.79
CA TYR A 110 2.18 9.43 5.22
C TYR A 110 2.52 9.45 3.73
N CYS A 111 1.75 10.22 2.97
CA CYS A 111 2.03 10.47 1.57
C CYS A 111 1.56 11.86 1.14
N LYS A 112 2.13 12.36 0.04
CA LYS A 112 1.72 13.62 -0.59
C LYS A 112 1.07 13.40 -1.96
N GLY A 113 0.15 14.29 -2.32
CA GLY A 113 -0.62 14.22 -3.55
C GLY A 113 -2.03 13.67 -3.35
N ASP A 114 -2.94 14.05 -4.26
CA ASP A 114 -4.36 13.79 -4.09
C ASP A 114 -4.67 12.29 -4.03
N TRP A 115 -5.46 11.83 -3.07
CA TRP A 115 -5.89 10.45 -2.95
C TRP A 115 -4.75 9.43 -2.77
N CYS A 116 -3.54 9.86 -2.40
CA CYS A 116 -2.36 8.98 -2.31
C CYS A 116 -2.55 7.88 -1.24
N ASN A 117 -3.34 8.14 -0.19
CA ASN A 117 -3.69 7.16 0.84
C ASN A 117 -4.74 6.13 0.37
N GLY A 118 -5.14 6.18 -0.91
CA GLY A 118 -5.98 5.18 -1.57
C GLY A 118 -5.24 3.90 -1.93
N ALA A 119 -3.92 3.94 -2.07
CA ALA A 119 -3.13 2.80 -2.50
C ALA A 119 -3.28 1.61 -1.54
N GLU A 120 -3.58 0.44 -2.12
CA GLU A 120 -3.51 -0.83 -1.42
C GLU A 120 -2.03 -1.15 -1.23
N GLN A 121 -1.47 -0.94 -0.02
CA GLN A 121 -0.07 -1.33 0.25
C GLN A 121 0.17 -2.86 0.11
N SER A 122 -0.89 -3.66 -0.05
CA SER A 122 -0.82 -5.11 -0.26
C SER A 122 -0.21 -5.53 -1.60
N THR A 123 -0.06 -4.65 -2.60
CA THR A 123 0.39 -5.09 -3.93
C THR A 123 1.83 -5.60 -3.91
N GLN A 124 2.73 -5.04 -3.10
CA GLN A 124 4.13 -5.49 -3.06
C GLN A 124 4.27 -6.91 -2.50
N THR A 125 3.57 -7.23 -1.40
CA THR A 125 3.61 -8.57 -0.80
C THR A 125 2.99 -9.63 -1.73
N LYS A 126 1.89 -9.29 -2.43
CA LYS A 126 1.25 -10.18 -3.41
C LYS A 126 2.18 -10.43 -4.62
N LEU A 127 2.89 -9.41 -5.09
CA LEU A 127 3.86 -9.54 -6.19
C LEU A 127 5.04 -10.44 -5.80
N ILE A 128 5.62 -10.25 -4.61
CA ILE A 128 6.74 -11.08 -4.14
C ILE A 128 6.30 -12.54 -4.02
N ALA A 129 5.13 -12.81 -3.42
CA ALA A 129 4.59 -14.16 -3.30
C ALA A 129 4.36 -14.81 -4.69
N PHE A 130 3.75 -14.08 -5.62
CA PHE A 130 3.52 -14.56 -6.98
C PHE A 130 4.83 -14.88 -7.71
N LEU A 131 5.84 -14.01 -7.57
CA LEU A 131 7.17 -14.24 -8.14
C LEU A 131 7.84 -15.48 -7.54
N THR A 132 7.81 -15.67 -6.22
CA THR A 132 8.37 -16.87 -5.59
C THR A 132 7.70 -18.17 -6.07
N ILE A 133 6.39 -18.16 -6.30
CA ILE A 133 5.66 -19.31 -6.84
C ILE A 133 6.07 -19.58 -8.30
N LEU A 134 6.15 -18.53 -9.13
CA LEU A 134 6.62 -18.65 -10.51
C LEU A 134 8.05 -19.21 -10.58
N PHE A 135 8.99 -18.67 -9.80
CA PHE A 135 10.36 -19.18 -9.76
C PHE A 135 10.40 -20.64 -9.26
N GLY A 136 9.57 -21.02 -8.31
CA GLY A 136 9.44 -22.41 -7.87
C GLY A 136 8.89 -23.33 -8.97
N PHE A 137 7.93 -22.87 -9.76
CA PHE A 137 7.33 -23.64 -10.85
C PHE A 137 8.30 -23.81 -12.04
N PHE A 138 8.96 -22.74 -12.46
CA PHE A 138 9.98 -22.79 -13.51
C PHE A 138 11.23 -23.55 -13.09
N GLY A 139 11.66 -23.44 -11.82
CA GLY A 139 12.76 -24.24 -11.29
C GLY A 139 12.47 -25.73 -11.32
N ARG A 140 11.23 -26.14 -11.04
CA ARG A 140 10.81 -27.55 -11.13
C ARG A 140 10.72 -28.07 -12.56
N LEU A 141 10.25 -27.24 -13.50
CA LEU A 141 10.25 -27.59 -14.93
C LEU A 141 11.69 -27.73 -15.45
N ALA A 142 12.61 -26.86 -15.03
CA ALA A 142 14.03 -26.94 -15.39
C ALA A 142 14.74 -28.19 -14.85
N LEU A 143 14.31 -28.72 -13.71
CA LEU A 143 14.85 -29.95 -13.13
C LEU A 143 14.20 -31.22 -13.71
N ALA A 144 12.98 -31.14 -14.25
CA ALA A 144 12.29 -32.28 -14.86
C ALA A 144 12.82 -32.63 -16.27
N ASP A 145 13.49 -31.68 -16.93
CA ASP A 145 14.11 -31.86 -18.25
C ASP A 145 15.61 -32.22 -18.18
N TYR A 146 16.15 -32.47 -16.99
CA TYR A 146 17.53 -32.95 -16.83
C TYR A 146 17.54 -34.49 -16.68
N PRO A 147 18.05 -35.25 -17.67
CA PRO A 147 18.14 -36.70 -17.60
C PRO A 147 19.18 -37.20 -16.57
#